data_AF-A0A2X3IYA8-F1
#
_entry.id   AF-A0A2X3IYA8-F1
#
_cell.length_a   1.000
_cell.length_b   1.000
_cell.length_c   1.000
_cell.angle_alpha   90.00
_cell.angle_beta   90.00
_cell.angle_gamma   90.00
#
_symmetry.space_group_name_H-M   'P 1'
#
loop_
_entity.id
_entity.type
_entity.pdbx_description
1 polymer ?
#
loop_
_entity_poly.entity_id
_entity_poly.type
_entity_poly.pdbx_seq_one_letter_code
_entity_poly.pdbx_strand_id
1 'polypeptide(L)'
;MPFITPTFDDIRSDILRDIKNLNTDADIGVDSDLYIRASAVASVATGIYQYQGWIVRQIFADTADTEFLEWHARTRGLYRKAATTASGTLTVTGEPGATAAAGYSVTRGSLTYTTTAAVTLDSDGNGTVAASYSTAGAAGNTTAITTGTFTSTPTGFDSTVIIGIMSGGTDQESDTELLDRLLDIIRRAPAGGNKYDYRRWALSVDGVTAAYVYPLRRGLGTVDVVITSADGLPSAEIIAATQAYIDDVRPVTAKNCLVLGPTIKR
;
A
#
# COMPACT_ATOMS: atom_id res chain seq x y z
N MET A 1 25.48 22.22 -14.18
CA MET A 1 24.51 23.27 -13.81
C MET A 1 23.13 22.78 -14.18
N PRO A 2 22.09 22.98 -13.35
CA PRO A 2 20.73 22.63 -13.70
C PRO A 2 20.29 23.43 -14.93
N PHE A 3 19.53 22.81 -15.83
CA PHE A 3 18.88 23.53 -16.92
C PHE A 3 17.80 24.43 -16.31
N ILE A 4 17.87 25.73 -16.58
CA ILE A 4 16.86 26.69 -16.12
C ILE A 4 15.83 26.81 -17.23
N THR A 5 14.60 26.36 -16.97
CA THR A 5 13.51 26.52 -17.91
C THR A 5 13.22 28.01 -18.10
N PRO A 6 13.30 28.55 -19.32
CA PRO A 6 13.04 29.96 -19.56
C PRO A 6 11.57 30.29 -19.26
N THR A 7 11.33 31.48 -18.70
CA THR A 7 9.97 31.96 -18.47
C THR A 7 9.29 32.35 -19.78
N PHE A 8 7.98 32.53 -19.75
CA PHE A 8 7.23 33.05 -20.90
C PHE A 8 7.84 34.36 -21.42
N ASP A 9 8.20 35.27 -20.52
CA ASP A 9 8.77 36.57 -20.88
C ASP A 9 10.17 36.43 -21.49
N ASP A 10 11.00 35.52 -20.97
CA ASP A 10 12.32 35.22 -21.54
C ASP A 10 12.19 34.72 -22.98
N ILE A 11 11.32 33.72 -23.21
CA ILE A 11 11.10 33.13 -24.54
C ILE A 11 10.59 34.19 -25.52
N ARG A 12 9.62 35.00 -25.11
CA ARG A 12 9.08 36.07 -25.97
C ARG A 12 10.15 37.11 -26.28
N SER A 13 10.92 37.54 -25.29
CA SER A 13 12.00 38.51 -25.45
C SER A 13 13.06 37.99 -26.42
N ASP A 14 13.44 36.72 -26.30
CA ASP A 14 14.39 36.06 -27.20
C ASP A 14 13.87 36.02 -28.65
N ILE A 15 12.60 35.65 -28.86
CA ILE A 15 11.97 35.66 -30.19
C ILE A 15 12.00 37.06 -30.80
N LEU A 16 11.60 38.09 -30.05
CA LEU A 16 11.57 39.48 -30.55
C LEU A 16 12.98 40.01 -30.83
N ARG A 17 13.96 39.67 -30.00
CA ARG A 17 15.37 39.98 -30.23
C ARG A 17 15.84 39.36 -31.54
N ASP A 18 15.55 38.09 -31.78
CA ASP A 18 15.99 37.38 -32.97
C ASP A 18 15.33 37.95 -34.24
N ILE A 19 14.05 38.31 -34.19
CA ILE A 19 13.35 39.02 -35.27
C ILE A 19 14.04 40.36 -35.57
N LYS A 20 14.34 41.16 -34.54
CA LYS A 20 14.99 42.48 -34.69
C LYS A 20 16.42 42.37 -35.23
N ASN A 21 17.14 41.30 -34.88
CA ASN A 21 18.47 41.02 -35.40
C ASN A 21 18.45 40.66 -36.89
N LEU A 22 17.41 39.96 -37.36
CA LEU A 22 17.26 39.60 -38.78
C LEU A 22 16.70 40.74 -39.62
N ASN A 23 15.81 41.56 -39.06
CA ASN A 23 15.25 42.74 -39.69
C ASN A 23 15.24 43.91 -38.71
N THR A 24 16.19 44.83 -38.87
CA THR A 24 16.34 45.99 -37.99
C THR A 24 15.15 46.94 -38.04
N ASP A 25 14.34 46.91 -39.11
CA ASP A 25 13.17 47.78 -39.28
C ASP A 25 11.87 47.15 -38.75
N ALA A 26 11.91 45.90 -38.28
CA ALA A 26 10.75 45.23 -37.70
C ALA A 26 10.24 45.96 -36.45
N ASP A 27 8.93 46.24 -36.38
CA ASP A 27 8.28 46.76 -35.19
C ASP A 27 8.01 45.64 -34.19
N ILE A 28 8.63 45.73 -33.02
CA ILE A 28 8.53 44.76 -31.93
C ILE A 28 7.86 45.37 -30.68
N GLY A 29 7.25 46.55 -30.81
CA GLY A 29 6.54 47.21 -29.72
C GLY A 29 5.39 46.36 -29.18
N VAL A 30 4.95 46.63 -27.94
CA VAL A 30 3.95 45.83 -27.22
C VAL A 30 2.62 45.65 -27.99
N ASP A 31 2.26 46.62 -28.83
CA ASP A 31 1.03 46.61 -29.63
C ASP A 31 1.24 46.10 -31.07
N SER A 32 2.45 45.67 -31.44
CA SER A 32 2.78 45.21 -32.78
C SER A 32 2.25 43.80 -33.06
N ASP A 33 1.94 43.50 -34.33
CA ASP A 33 1.57 42.14 -34.77
C ASP A 33 2.66 41.11 -34.43
N LEU A 34 3.94 41.50 -34.52
CA LEU A 34 5.07 40.63 -34.16
C LEU A 34 5.10 40.33 -32.66
N TYR A 35 4.74 41.27 -31.79
CA TYR A 35 4.63 41.03 -30.35
C TYR A 35 3.49 40.07 -30.01
N ILE A 36 2.33 40.19 -30.69
CA ILE A 36 1.21 39.27 -30.54
C ILE A 36 1.62 37.85 -30.97
N ARG A 37 2.27 37.72 -32.13
CA ARG A 37 2.76 36.42 -32.64
C ARG A 37 3.82 35.81 -31.74
N ALA A 38 4.80 36.60 -31.29
CA ALA A 38 5.83 36.14 -30.36
C ALA A 38 5.22 35.66 -29.04
N SER A 39 4.21 36.37 -28.53
CA SER A 39 3.46 35.96 -27.33
C SER A 39 2.71 34.64 -27.54
N ALA A 40 2.06 34.46 -28.70
CA ALA A 40 1.38 33.20 -29.02
C ALA A 40 2.36 32.01 -29.08
N VAL A 41 3.50 32.20 -29.75
CA VAL A 41 4.55 31.17 -29.85
C VAL A 41 5.19 30.88 -28.49
N ALA A 42 5.50 31.92 -27.70
CA ALA A 42 6.06 31.78 -26.36
C ALA A 42 5.13 31.02 -25.41
N SER A 43 3.81 31.24 -25.52
CA SER A 43 2.80 30.49 -24.75
C SER A 43 2.86 28.99 -25.05
N VAL A 44 2.88 28.61 -26.34
CA VAL A 44 3.02 27.21 -26.75
C VAL A 44 4.33 26.61 -26.27
N ALA A 45 5.46 27.33 -26.46
CA ALA A 45 6.77 26.87 -26.02
C ALA A 45 6.84 26.67 -24.49
N THR A 46 6.23 27.57 -23.72
CA THR A 46 6.14 27.44 -22.25
C THR A 46 5.38 26.18 -21.85
N GLY A 47 4.24 25.90 -22.50
CA GLY A 47 3.47 24.67 -22.27
C GLY A 47 4.27 23.41 -22.60
N ILE A 48 5.05 23.42 -23.69
CA ILE A 48 5.94 22.32 -24.06
C ILE A 48 7.01 22.10 -22.98
N TYR A 49 7.66 23.15 -22.49
CA TYR A 49 8.66 23.03 -21.43
C TYR A 49 8.05 22.49 -20.13
N GLN A 50 6.85 22.93 -19.75
CA GLN A 50 6.14 22.40 -18.58
C GLN A 50 5.83 20.91 -18.74
N TYR A 51 5.34 20.49 -19.90
CA TYR A 51 5.06 19.09 -20.19
C TYR A 51 6.34 18.24 -20.16
N GLN A 52 7.45 18.73 -20.71
CA GLN A 52 8.75 18.06 -20.60
C GLN A 52 9.22 17.93 -19.15
N GLY A 53 9.04 18.97 -18.33
CA GLY A 53 9.32 18.91 -16.89
C GLY A 53 8.49 17.85 -16.18
N TRP A 54 7.20 17.74 -16.53
CA TRP A 54 6.35 16.68 -16.03
C TRP A 54 6.82 15.28 -16.49
N ILE A 55 7.18 15.11 -17.77
CA ILE A 55 7.75 13.84 -18.29
C ILE A 55 8.97 13.43 -17.48
N VAL A 56 9.92 14.35 -17.23
CA VAL A 56 11.15 14.06 -16.47
C VAL A 56 10.82 13.60 -15.05
N ARG A 57 9.81 14.18 -14.40
CA ARG A 57 9.33 13.70 -13.11
C ARG A 57 8.81 12.27 -13.17
N GLN A 58 8.22 11.85 -14.28
CA GLN A 58 7.71 10.47 -14.41
C GLN A 58 8.83 9.44 -14.67
N ILE A 59 10.02 9.88 -15.10
CA ILE A 59 11.16 8.99 -15.39
C ILE A 59 11.65 8.29 -14.11
N PHE A 60 11.63 8.96 -12.97
CA PHE A 60 12.10 8.42 -11.70
C PHE A 60 10.93 8.06 -10.79
N ALA A 61 10.97 6.86 -10.22
CA ALA A 61 9.85 6.33 -9.42
C ALA A 61 9.52 7.19 -8.20
N ASP A 62 10.51 7.86 -7.62
CA ASP A 62 10.35 8.73 -6.44
C ASP A 62 9.76 10.10 -6.75
N THR A 63 9.74 10.53 -8.02
CA THR A 63 9.09 11.78 -8.45
C THR A 63 7.85 11.56 -9.32
N ALA A 64 7.56 10.30 -9.65
CA ALA A 64 6.48 9.90 -10.52
C ALA A 64 5.11 9.99 -9.83
N ASP A 65 4.09 10.30 -10.62
CA ASP A 65 2.70 10.25 -10.21
C ASP A 65 2.23 8.77 -10.20
N THR A 66 1.09 8.52 -9.54
CA THR A 66 0.56 7.18 -9.21
C THR A 66 0.65 6.16 -10.34
N GLU A 67 0.21 6.50 -11.56
CA GLU A 67 0.19 5.57 -12.69
C GLU A 67 1.61 5.15 -13.11
N PHE A 68 2.53 6.11 -13.21
CA PHE A 68 3.91 5.84 -13.60
C PHE A 68 4.68 5.11 -12.50
N LEU A 69 4.42 5.43 -11.22
CA LEU A 69 4.96 4.66 -10.09
C LEU A 69 4.53 3.19 -10.18
N GLU A 70 3.27 2.91 -10.52
CA GLU A 70 2.81 1.54 -10.74
C GLU A 70 3.50 0.87 -11.93
N TRP A 71 3.77 1.59 -13.02
CA TRP A 71 4.53 1.03 -14.14
C TRP A 71 5.96 0.67 -13.72
N HIS A 72 6.63 1.54 -12.96
CA HIS A 72 7.93 1.24 -12.36
C HIS A 72 7.86 0.00 -11.46
N ALA A 73 6.84 -0.10 -10.60
CA ALA A 73 6.65 -1.25 -9.73
C ALA A 73 6.44 -2.56 -10.52
N ARG A 74 5.65 -2.53 -11.59
CA ARG A 74 5.37 -3.68 -12.46
C ARG A 74 6.64 -4.25 -13.09
N THR A 75 7.66 -3.43 -13.39
CA THR A 75 8.95 -3.94 -13.90
C THR A 75 9.67 -4.89 -12.93
N ARG A 76 9.30 -4.85 -11.65
CA ARG A 76 9.81 -5.71 -10.57
C ARG A 76 8.79 -6.74 -10.09
N GLY A 77 7.68 -6.92 -10.80
CA GLY A 77 6.58 -7.81 -10.40
C GLY A 77 5.84 -7.34 -9.14
N LEU A 78 5.97 -6.06 -8.78
CA LEU A 78 5.22 -5.46 -7.67
C LEU A 78 3.90 -4.88 -8.18
N TYR A 79 2.84 -5.15 -7.43
CA TYR A 79 1.51 -4.58 -7.63
C TYR A 79 1.03 -3.94 -6.33
N ARG A 80 0.23 -2.88 -6.47
CA ARG A 80 -0.38 -2.18 -5.35
C ARG A 80 -1.32 -3.13 -4.61
N LYS A 81 -1.22 -3.16 -3.28
CA LYS A 81 -2.18 -3.92 -2.46
C LYS A 81 -3.55 -3.25 -2.50
N ALA A 82 -4.58 -4.05 -2.74
CA ALA A 82 -5.96 -3.61 -2.66
C ALA A 82 -6.37 -3.38 -1.19
N ALA A 83 -7.36 -2.51 -0.98
CA ALA A 83 -8.02 -2.38 0.31
C ALA A 83 -8.70 -3.70 0.70
N THR A 84 -8.72 -4.02 1.99
CA THR A 84 -9.44 -5.18 2.53
C THR A 84 -10.57 -4.74 3.43
N THR A 85 -11.55 -5.62 3.60
CA THR A 85 -12.76 -5.34 4.35
C THR A 85 -12.67 -5.83 5.78
N ALA A 86 -13.08 -4.99 6.74
CA ALA A 86 -13.18 -5.40 8.13
C ALA A 86 -14.31 -6.43 8.32
N SER A 87 -14.07 -7.47 9.11
CA SER A 87 -15.04 -8.51 9.43
C SER A 87 -15.03 -8.85 10.91
N GLY A 88 -16.15 -9.40 11.37
CA GLY A 88 -16.36 -9.74 12.76
C GLY A 88 -17.81 -10.20 12.99
N THR A 89 -18.27 -10.09 14.22
CA THR A 89 -19.60 -10.57 14.61
C THR A 89 -20.48 -9.43 15.11
N LEU A 90 -21.77 -9.53 14.83
CA LEU A 90 -22.83 -8.70 15.38
C LEU A 90 -23.67 -9.54 16.35
N THR A 91 -24.10 -8.93 17.45
CA THR A 91 -25.10 -9.51 18.34
C THR A 91 -26.43 -8.80 18.12
N VAL A 92 -27.46 -9.59 17.86
CA VAL A 92 -28.81 -9.16 17.50
C VAL A 92 -29.79 -9.73 18.52
N THR A 93 -30.86 -8.99 18.79
CA THR A 93 -31.92 -9.40 19.73
C THR A 93 -33.30 -9.33 19.08
N GLY A 94 -34.29 -9.96 19.68
CA GLY A 94 -35.67 -9.96 19.18
C GLY A 94 -36.53 -11.07 19.76
N GLU A 95 -37.55 -11.48 18.99
CA GLU A 95 -38.47 -12.55 19.34
C GLU A 95 -37.78 -13.92 19.29
N PRO A 96 -37.90 -14.75 20.34
CA PRO A 96 -37.32 -16.09 20.34
C PRO A 96 -37.71 -16.93 19.11
N GLY A 97 -36.71 -17.54 18.45
CA GLY A 97 -36.91 -18.34 17.25
C GLY A 97 -37.10 -17.55 15.94
N ALA A 98 -37.04 -16.21 15.96
CA ALA A 98 -37.02 -15.42 14.73
C ALA A 98 -35.78 -15.76 13.88
N THR A 99 -35.95 -15.74 12.56
CA THR A 99 -34.89 -16.07 11.59
C THR A 99 -34.70 -14.96 10.58
N ALA A 100 -33.45 -14.68 10.23
CA ALA A 100 -33.08 -13.73 9.20
C ALA A 100 -32.01 -14.35 8.29
N ALA A 101 -32.15 -14.15 6.97
CA ALA A 101 -31.13 -14.53 5.99
C ALA A 101 -29.87 -13.64 6.10
N ALA A 102 -28.83 -13.96 5.33
CA ALA A 102 -27.72 -13.03 5.13
C ALA A 102 -28.17 -11.80 4.30
N GLY A 103 -27.39 -10.72 4.33
CA GLY A 103 -27.56 -9.55 3.48
C GLY A 103 -28.27 -8.35 4.14
N TYR A 104 -28.50 -8.38 5.45
CA TYR A 104 -29.07 -7.23 6.16
C TYR A 104 -28.00 -6.19 6.48
N SER A 105 -28.34 -4.92 6.25
CA SER A 105 -27.47 -3.77 6.51
C SER A 105 -27.67 -3.20 7.92
N VAL A 106 -26.56 -2.97 8.62
CA VAL A 106 -26.49 -2.35 9.94
C VAL A 106 -25.63 -1.08 9.83
N THR A 107 -26.18 0.06 10.21
CA THR A 107 -25.53 1.36 10.13
C THR A 107 -25.02 1.83 11.48
N ARG A 108 -23.86 2.51 11.46
CA ARG A 108 -23.27 3.23 12.58
C ARG A 108 -22.76 4.58 12.05
N GLY A 109 -23.54 5.65 12.23
CA GLY A 109 -23.25 6.93 11.60
C GLY A 109 -23.22 6.79 10.07
N SER A 110 -22.09 7.09 9.43
CA SER A 110 -21.87 6.91 7.99
C SER A 110 -21.36 5.51 7.60
N LEU A 111 -21.05 4.64 8.57
CA LEU A 111 -20.52 3.30 8.32
C LEU A 111 -21.67 2.30 8.15
N THR A 112 -21.55 1.39 7.19
CA THR A 112 -22.52 0.31 6.95
C THR A 112 -21.83 -1.04 6.99
N TYR A 113 -22.39 -1.99 7.73
CA TYR A 113 -21.97 -3.39 7.80
C TYR A 113 -23.08 -4.27 7.24
N THR A 114 -22.73 -5.37 6.59
CA THR A 114 -23.70 -6.31 6.02
C THR A 114 -23.51 -7.68 6.65
N THR A 115 -24.61 -8.32 7.06
CA THR A 115 -24.56 -9.70 7.56
C THR A 115 -24.18 -10.66 6.44
N THR A 116 -23.22 -11.55 6.70
CA THR A 116 -22.69 -12.50 5.71
C THR A 116 -23.23 -13.92 5.91
N ALA A 117 -23.95 -14.16 7.00
CA ALA A 117 -24.60 -15.42 7.32
C ALA A 117 -26.04 -15.21 7.77
N ALA A 118 -26.85 -16.27 7.70
CA ALA A 118 -28.17 -16.30 8.32
C ALA A 118 -28.05 -16.42 9.85
N VAL A 119 -29.08 -15.99 10.57
CA VAL A 119 -29.14 -16.07 12.04
C VAL A 119 -30.53 -16.48 12.51
N THR A 120 -30.56 -17.30 13.55
CA THR A 120 -31.76 -17.68 14.29
C THR A 120 -31.58 -17.28 15.74
N LEU A 121 -32.56 -16.58 16.33
CA LEU A 121 -32.52 -16.19 17.73
C LEU A 121 -32.82 -17.37 18.66
N ASP A 122 -32.09 -17.45 19.77
CA ASP A 122 -32.25 -18.48 20.80
C ASP A 122 -33.54 -18.29 21.62
N SER A 123 -33.76 -19.14 22.63
CA SER A 123 -34.94 -19.07 23.50
C SER A 123 -35.04 -17.78 24.32
N ASP A 124 -33.92 -17.08 24.52
CA ASP A 124 -33.83 -15.82 25.24
C ASP A 124 -33.89 -14.62 24.28
N GLY A 125 -34.09 -14.87 22.97
CA GLY A 125 -34.18 -13.84 21.94
C GLY A 125 -32.84 -13.28 21.50
N ASN A 126 -31.72 -13.96 21.74
CA ASN A 126 -30.38 -13.49 21.36
C ASN A 126 -29.81 -14.26 20.17
N GLY A 127 -29.01 -13.60 19.34
CA GLY A 127 -28.33 -14.21 18.21
C GLY A 127 -27.00 -13.54 17.91
N THR A 128 -26.07 -14.31 17.34
CA THR A 128 -24.79 -13.78 16.84
C THR A 128 -24.67 -14.11 15.36
N VAL A 129 -24.31 -13.11 14.56
CA VAL A 129 -24.20 -13.22 13.11
C VAL A 129 -22.89 -12.65 12.60
N ALA A 130 -22.23 -13.32 11.67
CA ALA A 130 -21.06 -12.79 11.00
C ALA A 130 -21.44 -11.60 10.12
N ALA A 131 -20.60 -10.58 10.09
CA ALA A 131 -20.78 -9.42 9.23
C ALA A 131 -19.45 -8.89 8.71
N SER A 132 -19.53 -8.18 7.60
CA SER A 132 -18.40 -7.46 7.01
C SER A 132 -18.78 -6.01 6.77
N TYR A 133 -17.81 -5.11 6.88
CA TYR A 133 -17.98 -3.72 6.47
C TYR A 133 -18.33 -3.67 4.97
N SER A 134 -19.25 -2.79 4.57
CA SER A 134 -19.78 -2.79 3.19
C SER A 134 -18.80 -2.21 2.18
N THR A 135 -17.83 -1.43 2.64
CA THR A 135 -16.77 -0.82 1.84
C THR A 135 -15.43 -1.44 2.25
N ALA A 136 -14.48 -1.58 1.34
CA ALA A 136 -13.12 -1.94 1.73
C ALA A 136 -12.41 -0.73 2.37
N GLY A 137 -11.59 -0.95 3.40
CA GLY A 137 -10.88 0.12 4.11
C GLY A 137 -10.79 -0.09 5.61
N ALA A 138 -9.89 0.66 6.24
CA ALA A 138 -9.62 0.58 7.68
C ALA A 138 -10.74 1.20 8.54
N ALA A 139 -11.58 2.05 7.96
CA ALA A 139 -12.69 2.74 8.65
C ALA A 139 -13.74 1.77 9.24
N GLY A 140 -13.82 0.54 8.72
CA GLY A 140 -14.71 -0.51 9.24
C GLY A 140 -14.21 -1.21 10.49
N ASN A 141 -12.97 -0.95 10.93
CA ASN A 141 -12.44 -1.59 12.13
C ASN A 141 -13.03 -0.96 13.41
N THR A 142 -13.22 -1.78 14.44
CA THR A 142 -13.66 -1.33 15.77
C THR A 142 -12.74 -1.89 16.84
N THR A 143 -12.28 -1.04 17.76
CA THR A 143 -11.40 -1.43 18.87
C THR A 143 -12.15 -1.82 20.14
N ALA A 144 -13.46 -1.53 20.18
CA ALA A 144 -14.35 -1.85 21.27
C ALA A 144 -15.75 -2.13 20.73
N ILE A 145 -16.55 -2.82 21.54
CA ILE A 145 -17.96 -3.08 21.26
C ILE A 145 -18.68 -1.73 21.12
N THR A 146 -19.51 -1.62 20.09
CA THR A 146 -20.29 -0.41 19.80
C THR A 146 -21.70 -0.80 19.37
N THR A 147 -22.58 0.17 19.18
CA THR A 147 -23.96 -0.07 18.75
C THR A 147 -24.16 0.45 17.33
N GLY A 148 -25.07 -0.21 16.62
CA GLY A 148 -25.58 0.20 15.32
C GLY A 148 -27.07 -0.08 15.24
N THR A 149 -27.65 0.22 14.08
CA THR A 149 -29.08 0.01 13.82
C THR A 149 -29.28 -0.67 12.49
N PHE A 150 -30.22 -1.60 12.40
CA PHE A 150 -30.65 -2.12 11.10
C PHE A 150 -31.20 -0.98 10.23
N THR A 151 -30.78 -0.92 8.98
CA THR A 151 -31.36 0.01 7.99
C THR A 151 -32.77 -0.44 7.59
N SER A 152 -32.98 -1.75 7.53
CA SER A 152 -34.29 -2.40 7.40
C SER A 152 -34.30 -3.58 8.35
N THR A 153 -35.06 -3.45 9.43
CA THR A 153 -35.12 -4.47 10.49
C THR A 153 -35.83 -5.72 9.97
N PRO A 154 -35.21 -6.91 10.05
CA PRO A 154 -35.91 -8.16 9.77
C PRO A 154 -37.10 -8.36 10.72
N THR A 155 -38.14 -9.05 10.25
CA THR A 155 -39.32 -9.34 11.07
C THR A 155 -38.94 -10.16 12.30
N GLY A 156 -39.40 -9.73 13.48
CA GLY A 156 -39.11 -10.39 14.75
C GLY A 156 -37.75 -10.01 15.37
N PHE A 157 -37.01 -9.06 14.79
CA PHE A 157 -35.75 -8.55 15.35
C PHE A 157 -35.93 -7.13 15.91
N ASP A 158 -35.16 -6.79 16.93
CA ASP A 158 -35.01 -5.41 17.40
C ASP A 158 -34.18 -4.60 16.40
N SER A 159 -34.44 -3.30 16.33
CA SER A 159 -33.70 -2.41 15.42
C SER A 159 -32.24 -2.18 15.85
N THR A 160 -31.95 -2.31 17.15
CA THR A 160 -30.62 -2.05 17.72
C THR A 160 -29.77 -3.29 17.62
N VAL A 161 -28.53 -3.12 17.17
CA VAL A 161 -27.56 -4.20 16.99
C VAL A 161 -26.29 -3.84 17.74
N ILE A 162 -25.70 -4.81 18.43
CA ILE A 162 -24.37 -4.65 19.03
C ILE A 162 -23.34 -5.09 17.99
N ILE A 163 -22.47 -4.17 17.60
CA ILE A 163 -21.34 -4.42 16.71
C ILE A 163 -20.15 -4.81 17.58
N GLY A 164 -19.68 -6.05 17.40
CA GLY A 164 -18.49 -6.56 18.08
C GLY A 164 -17.19 -5.92 17.57
N ILE A 165 -16.06 -6.54 17.89
CA ILE A 165 -14.76 -6.15 17.34
C ILE A 165 -14.71 -6.55 15.86
N MET A 166 -14.50 -5.57 15.00
CA MET A 166 -14.33 -5.69 13.56
C MET A 166 -12.86 -5.48 13.23
N SER A 167 -12.27 -6.41 12.47
CA SER A 167 -10.83 -6.41 12.17
C SER A 167 -10.53 -6.88 10.75
N GLY A 168 -9.31 -6.67 10.28
CA GLY A 168 -8.86 -7.09 8.95
C GLY A 168 -9.17 -6.08 7.84
N GLY A 169 -9.79 -4.94 8.17
CA GLY A 169 -9.95 -3.83 7.23
C GLY A 169 -8.64 -3.08 7.06
N THR A 170 -8.18 -2.89 5.83
CA THR A 170 -6.99 -2.10 5.50
C THR A 170 -7.31 -1.20 4.32
N ASP A 171 -6.75 0.01 4.33
CA ASP A 171 -6.86 0.91 3.19
C ASP A 171 -6.02 0.40 2.03
N GLN A 172 -6.32 0.88 0.82
CA GLN A 172 -5.47 0.61 -0.33
C GLN A 172 -4.07 1.17 -0.05
N GLU A 173 -3.05 0.41 -0.43
CA GLU A 173 -1.66 0.85 -0.25
C GLU A 173 -1.43 2.21 -0.93
N SER A 174 -0.83 3.12 -0.18
CA SER A 174 -0.51 4.48 -0.63
C SER A 174 0.70 4.50 -1.59
N ASP A 175 0.88 5.61 -2.32
CA ASP A 175 2.04 5.79 -3.20
C ASP A 175 3.36 5.72 -2.44
N THR A 176 3.41 6.28 -1.24
CA THR A 176 4.60 6.22 -0.38
C THR A 176 4.95 4.78 0.01
N GLU A 177 3.97 3.98 0.42
CA GLU A 177 4.19 2.57 0.79
C GLU A 177 4.61 1.71 -0.41
N LEU A 178 3.97 1.93 -1.58
CA LEU A 178 4.36 1.24 -2.81
C LEU A 178 5.79 1.62 -3.24
N LEU A 179 6.13 2.92 -3.18
CA LEU A 179 7.48 3.41 -3.46
C LEU A 179 8.51 2.81 -2.50
N ASP A 180 8.21 2.74 -1.21
CA ASP A 180 9.10 2.15 -0.21
C ASP A 180 9.38 0.67 -0.52
N ARG A 181 8.35 -0.11 -0.87
CA ARG A 181 8.52 -1.51 -1.31
C ARG A 181 9.32 -1.62 -2.60
N LEU A 182 9.09 -0.74 -3.57
CA LEU A 182 9.83 -0.72 -4.82
C LEU A 182 11.31 -0.40 -4.58
N LEU A 183 11.61 0.64 -3.81
CA LEU A 183 12.97 1.03 -3.46
C LEU A 183 13.67 -0.05 -2.62
N ASP A 184 12.95 -0.76 -1.77
CA ASP A 184 13.47 -1.93 -1.05
C ASP A 184 13.98 -2.99 -2.02
N ILE A 185 13.18 -3.39 -3.01
CA ILE A 185 13.58 -4.37 -4.02
C ILE A 185 14.76 -3.86 -4.86
N ILE A 186 14.75 -2.59 -5.26
CA ILE A 186 15.84 -2.01 -6.06
C ILE A 186 17.16 -2.00 -5.28
N ARG A 187 17.13 -1.60 -4.00
CA ARG A 187 18.32 -1.52 -3.13
C ARG A 187 18.79 -2.90 -2.66
N ARG A 188 17.89 -3.87 -2.56
CA ARG A 188 18.13 -5.22 -2.04
C ARG A 188 17.74 -6.28 -3.06
N ALA A 189 18.26 -6.12 -4.28
CA ALA A 189 18.01 -7.07 -5.36
C ALA A 189 18.46 -8.48 -4.92
N PRO A 190 17.65 -9.53 -5.21
CA PRO A 190 18.06 -10.88 -4.92
C PRO A 190 19.42 -11.20 -5.54
N ALA A 191 20.39 -11.59 -4.72
CA ALA A 191 21.77 -11.81 -5.16
C ALA A 191 22.19 -13.27 -5.00
N GLY A 192 21.22 -14.18 -4.89
CA GLY A 192 21.48 -15.61 -4.75
C GLY A 192 22.10 -15.97 -3.40
N GLY A 193 21.79 -15.26 -2.32
CA GLY A 193 22.19 -15.62 -0.95
C GLY A 193 23.07 -14.60 -0.22
N ASN A 194 22.85 -13.30 -0.45
CA ASN A 194 23.42 -12.28 0.43
C ASN A 194 22.65 -12.20 1.77
N LYS A 195 23.13 -11.43 2.75
CA LYS A 195 22.43 -11.32 4.07
C LYS A 195 20.98 -10.83 3.98
N TYR A 196 20.63 -10.06 2.95
CA TYR A 196 19.27 -9.54 2.75
C TYR A 196 18.35 -10.61 2.17
N ASP A 197 18.87 -11.51 1.34
CA ASP A 197 18.14 -12.67 0.82
C ASP A 197 17.67 -13.58 1.95
N TYR A 198 18.58 -13.97 2.85
CA TYR A 198 18.23 -14.78 4.03
C TYR A 198 17.19 -14.11 4.93
N ARG A 199 17.30 -12.78 5.11
CA ARG A 199 16.31 -12.02 5.89
C ARG A 199 14.94 -12.06 5.22
N ARG A 200 14.89 -11.85 3.90
CA ARG A 200 13.66 -11.88 3.12
C ARG A 200 13.02 -13.26 3.13
N TRP A 201 13.82 -14.32 2.96
CA TRP A 201 13.35 -15.70 3.00
C TRP A 201 12.80 -16.08 4.37
N ALA A 202 13.44 -15.62 5.45
CA ALA A 202 12.90 -15.83 6.79
C ALA A 202 11.56 -15.11 6.99
N LEU A 203 11.44 -13.85 6.55
CA LEU A 203 10.22 -13.06 6.68
C LEU A 203 9.06 -13.51 5.78
N SER A 204 9.31 -14.36 4.77
CA SER A 204 8.25 -14.93 3.96
C SER A 204 7.57 -16.14 4.60
N VAL A 205 8.08 -16.64 5.72
CA VAL A 205 7.47 -17.75 6.46
C VAL A 205 6.46 -17.21 7.46
N ASP A 206 5.24 -17.75 7.39
CA ASP A 206 4.14 -17.35 8.27
C ASP A 206 4.52 -17.49 9.75
N GLY A 207 4.23 -16.45 10.53
CA GLY A 207 4.58 -16.36 11.94
C GLY A 207 5.94 -15.69 12.22
N VAL A 208 6.77 -15.41 11.21
CA VAL A 208 8.02 -14.66 11.41
C VAL A 208 7.77 -13.15 11.32
N THR A 209 7.98 -12.43 12.42
CA THR A 209 7.79 -10.97 12.48
C THR A 209 9.09 -10.18 12.35
N ALA A 210 10.22 -10.74 12.77
CA ALA A 210 11.53 -10.17 12.51
C ALA A 210 12.58 -11.26 12.25
N ALA A 211 13.61 -10.91 11.47
CA ALA A 211 14.74 -11.78 11.17
C ALA A 211 16.06 -10.99 11.19
N TYR A 212 17.07 -11.58 11.84
CA TYR A 212 18.42 -11.04 12.01
C TYR A 212 19.43 -12.03 11.46
N VAL A 213 20.19 -11.62 10.44
CA VAL A 213 21.11 -12.49 9.72
C VAL A 213 22.54 -12.21 10.13
N TYR A 214 23.25 -13.27 10.54
CA TYR A 214 24.64 -13.26 10.98
C TYR A 214 25.48 -14.17 10.06
N PRO A 215 26.07 -13.61 8.99
CA PRO A 215 26.98 -14.37 8.13
C PRO A 215 28.24 -14.79 8.88
N LEU A 216 28.77 -15.96 8.55
CA LEU A 216 30.07 -16.47 9.00
C LEU A 216 30.22 -16.66 10.52
N ARG A 217 29.11 -16.64 11.28
CA ARG A 217 29.13 -16.79 12.74
C ARG A 217 29.74 -18.13 13.20
N ARG A 218 29.61 -19.18 12.37
CA ARG A 218 30.19 -20.51 12.59
C ARG A 218 31.30 -20.85 11.60
N GLY A 219 31.90 -19.84 10.96
CA GLY A 219 32.97 -19.98 9.98
C GLY A 219 32.53 -19.91 8.52
N LEU A 220 33.47 -20.15 7.60
CA LEU A 220 33.25 -20.02 6.16
C LEU A 220 32.12 -20.91 5.64
N GLY A 221 31.26 -20.34 4.80
CA GLY A 221 30.10 -21.03 4.22
C GLY A 221 28.91 -21.20 5.18
N THR A 222 28.92 -20.56 6.36
CA THR A 222 27.79 -20.62 7.31
C THR A 222 27.01 -19.31 7.38
N VAL A 223 25.70 -19.41 7.57
CA VAL A 223 24.81 -18.28 7.84
C VAL A 223 23.90 -18.65 9.00
N ASP A 224 23.80 -17.77 9.99
CA ASP A 224 22.86 -17.95 11.10
C ASP A 224 21.74 -16.93 10.99
N VAL A 225 20.50 -17.37 11.16
CA VAL A 225 19.31 -16.52 11.06
C VAL A 225 18.54 -16.62 12.36
N VAL A 226 18.45 -15.52 13.09
CA VAL A 226 17.66 -15.43 14.32
C VAL A 226 16.30 -14.84 13.98
N ILE A 227 15.22 -15.51 14.35
CA ILE A 227 13.84 -15.08 14.05
C ILE A 227 13.04 -14.81 15.33
N THR A 228 12.05 -13.91 15.23
CA THR A 228 11.05 -13.65 16.27
C THR A 228 9.63 -13.78 15.71
N SER A 229 8.65 -14.01 16.61
CA SER A 229 7.22 -14.12 16.28
C SER A 229 6.41 -13.27 17.25
N ALA A 230 5.55 -12.38 16.73
CA ALA A 230 4.68 -11.50 17.52
C ALA A 230 5.41 -10.83 18.70
N ASP A 231 6.61 -10.29 18.44
CA ASP A 231 7.52 -9.65 19.41
C ASP A 231 8.08 -10.57 20.52
N GLY A 232 7.86 -11.88 20.41
CA GLY A 232 8.33 -12.90 21.35
C GLY A 232 9.17 -14.02 20.70
N LEU A 233 9.23 -15.14 21.40
CA LEU A 233 9.96 -16.33 20.94
C LEU A 233 9.15 -17.07 19.86
N PRO A 234 9.78 -17.48 18.75
CA PRO A 234 9.14 -18.33 17.76
C PRO A 234 8.90 -19.73 18.33
N SER A 235 7.85 -20.42 17.86
CA SER A 235 7.62 -21.82 18.19
C SER A 235 8.64 -22.73 17.47
N ALA A 236 8.79 -23.97 17.93
CA ALA A 236 9.68 -24.94 17.30
C ALA A 236 9.26 -25.24 15.85
N GLU A 237 7.95 -25.25 15.58
CA GLU A 237 7.37 -25.45 14.25
C GLU A 237 7.74 -24.31 13.30
N ILE A 238 7.68 -23.05 13.76
CA ILE A 238 8.07 -21.88 12.96
C ILE A 238 9.56 -21.93 12.63
N ILE A 239 10.41 -22.27 13.61
CA ILE A 239 11.85 -22.43 13.38
C ILE A 239 12.11 -23.51 12.33
N ALA A 240 11.46 -24.67 12.46
CA ALA A 240 11.63 -25.80 11.53
C ALA A 240 11.13 -25.47 10.11
N ALA A 241 9.98 -24.81 9.98
CA ALA A 241 9.44 -24.36 8.71
C ALA A 241 10.38 -23.35 8.03
N THR A 242 10.89 -22.39 8.79
CA THR A 242 11.85 -21.39 8.29
C THR A 242 13.17 -22.04 7.86
N GLN A 243 13.67 -22.99 8.65
CA GLN A 243 14.87 -23.75 8.31
C GLN A 243 14.67 -24.52 6.98
N ALA A 244 13.57 -25.24 6.85
CA ALA A 244 13.26 -26.03 5.65
C ALA A 244 13.16 -25.14 4.40
N TYR A 245 12.49 -23.99 4.51
CA TYR A 245 12.38 -23.06 3.40
C TYR A 245 13.73 -22.48 2.98
N ILE A 246 14.55 -22.02 3.93
CA ILE A 246 15.88 -21.48 3.62
C ILE A 246 16.80 -22.55 3.04
N ASP A 247 16.71 -23.79 3.51
CA ASP A 247 17.50 -24.90 2.97
C ASP A 247 17.16 -25.22 1.50
N ASP A 248 15.91 -25.02 1.08
CA ASP A 248 15.46 -25.17 -0.31
C ASP A 248 15.99 -24.07 -1.23
N VAL A 249 16.02 -22.82 -0.77
CA VAL A 249 16.31 -21.64 -1.62
C VAL A 249 17.74 -21.09 -1.48
N ARG A 250 18.50 -21.49 -0.45
CA ARG A 250 19.87 -20.99 -0.25
C ARG A 250 20.78 -21.39 -1.43
N PRO A 251 21.80 -20.59 -1.76
CA PRO A 251 22.77 -20.98 -2.78
C PRO A 251 23.45 -22.31 -2.45
N VAL A 252 23.72 -23.09 -3.49
CA VAL A 252 24.46 -24.36 -3.42
C VAL A 252 25.86 -24.23 -2.81
N THR A 253 26.42 -23.02 -2.76
CA THR A 253 27.72 -22.73 -2.15
C THR A 253 27.64 -22.50 -0.63
N ALA A 254 26.45 -22.33 -0.06
CA ALA A 254 26.26 -22.24 1.39
C ALA A 254 26.38 -23.63 2.00
N LYS A 255 27.47 -23.87 2.74
CA LYS A 255 27.72 -25.15 3.44
C LYS A 255 26.63 -25.47 4.45
N ASN A 256 26.15 -24.47 5.20
CA ASN A 256 25.11 -24.67 6.20
C ASN A 256 24.41 -23.36 6.57
N CYS A 257 23.09 -23.44 6.80
CA CYS A 257 22.30 -22.39 7.43
C CYS A 257 21.71 -22.93 8.73
N LEU A 258 21.70 -22.11 9.79
CA LEU A 258 21.04 -22.44 11.05
C LEU A 258 20.03 -21.35 11.40
N VAL A 259 18.77 -21.73 11.55
CA VAL A 259 17.68 -20.88 12.03
C VAL A 259 17.46 -21.15 13.52
N LEU A 260 17.33 -20.10 14.32
CA LEU A 260 17.16 -20.19 15.76
C LEU A 260 16.29 -19.06 16.33
N GLY A 261 15.67 -19.31 17.48
CA GLY A 261 15.05 -18.26 18.31
C GLY A 261 16.08 -17.54 19.19
N PRO A 262 15.81 -16.29 19.63
CA PRO A 262 16.68 -15.60 20.56
C PRO A 262 16.67 -16.26 21.95
N THR A 263 17.78 -16.13 22.68
CA THR A 263 17.85 -16.55 24.10
C THR A 263 17.57 -15.33 24.99
N ILE A 264 16.56 -15.42 25.84
CA ILE A 264 16.25 -14.35 26.79
C ILE A 264 17.36 -14.30 27.85
N LYS A 265 18.01 -13.15 27.97
CA LYS A 265 18.96 -12.90 29.05
C LYS A 265 18.15 -12.55 30.31
N ARG A 266 18.18 -13.44 31.31
CA ARG A 266 17.65 -13.18 32.65
C ARG A 266 18.62 -12.32 33.45
#